data_AF-A0A7K2Q1J3-F1
#
_entry.id   AF-A0A7K2Q1J3-F1
#
_cell.length_a   1.000
_cell.length_b   1.000
_cell.length_c   1.000
_cell.angle_alpha   90.00
_cell.angle_beta   90.00
_cell.angle_gamma   90.00
#
_symmetry.space_group_name_H-M   'P 1'
#
loop_
_entity.id
_entity.type
_entity.pdbx_description
1 polymer ?
#
loop_
_entity_poly.entity_id
_entity_poly.type
_entity_poly.pdbx_seq_one_letter_code
_entity_poly.pdbx_strand_id
1 'polypeptide(L)' 'MHDLTEGLAQFQQDVFPAKAELFARLATTHRPRTLFVGCSDARVVPELITQREPGELFVIRT' A
#
# COMPACT_ATOMS: atom_id res chain seq x y z
N MET A 1 -14.09 -5.05 16.06
CA MET A 1 -12.74 -4.52 15.79
C MET A 1 -11.93 -5.72 15.32
N HIS A 2 -11.55 -5.76 14.05
CA HIS A 2 -10.78 -6.89 13.51
C HIS A 2 -9.40 -6.89 14.18
N ASP A 3 -8.90 -8.08 14.47
CA ASP A 3 -7.54 -8.24 14.99
C ASP A 3 -6.56 -7.84 13.88
N LEU A 4 -5.68 -6.86 14.15
CA LEU A 4 -4.64 -6.45 13.20
C LEU A 4 -3.74 -7.64 12.83
N THR A 5 -3.61 -8.62 13.73
CA THR A 5 -2.86 -9.86 13.52
C THR A 5 -3.51 -10.74 12.46
N GLU A 6 -4.84 -10.81 12.42
CA GLU A 6 -5.59 -11.56 11.40
C GLU A 6 -5.41 -10.90 10.02
N GLY A 7 -5.49 -9.58 9.95
CA GLY A 7 -5.24 -8.83 8.71
C GLY A 7 -3.81 -9.01 8.19
N LEU A 8 -2.82 -9.06 9.10
CA LEU A 8 -1.43 -9.34 8.74
C LEU A 8 -1.26 -10.78 8.22
N ALA A 9 -1.89 -11.76 8.89
CA ALA A 9 -1.85 -13.15 8.45
C ALA A 9 -2.46 -13.29 7.04
N GLN A 10 -3.60 -12.66 6.78
CA GLN A 10 -4.21 -12.66 5.45
C GLN A 10 -3.32 -12.00 4.39
N PHE A 11 -2.68 -10.87 4.71
CA PHE A 11 -1.72 -10.24 3.80
C PHE A 11 -0.57 -11.19 3.44
N GLN A 12 -0.01 -11.89 4.42
CA GLN A 12 1.10 -12.82 4.20
C GLN A 12 0.71 -14.06 3.38
N GLN A 13 -0.50 -14.59 3.59
CA GLN A 13 -0.95 -15.80 2.91
C GLN A 13 -1.49 -15.52 1.50
N ASP A 14 -2.23 -14.42 1.31
CA ASP A 14 -2.98 -14.21 0.08
C ASP A 14 -2.40 -13.08 -0.80
N VAL A 15 -2.06 -11.94 -0.18
CA VAL A 15 -1.73 -10.71 -0.94
C VAL A 15 -0.26 -10.68 -1.33
N PHE A 16 0.64 -10.96 -0.39
CA PHE A 16 2.08 -10.90 -0.62
C PHE A 16 2.54 -11.91 -1.67
N PRO A 17 2.14 -13.20 -1.64
CA PRO A 17 2.59 -14.17 -2.64
C PRO A 17 2.16 -13.79 -4.05
N ALA A 18 0.93 -13.30 -4.22
CA ALA A 18 0.40 -12.84 -5.51
C ALA A 18 1.15 -11.62 -6.08
N LYS A 19 1.87 -10.86 -5.23
CA LYS A 19 2.62 -9.66 -5.60
C LYS A 19 4.12 -9.79 -5.25
N ALA A 20 4.64 -11.00 -5.09
CA ALA A 20 5.99 -11.23 -4.59
C ALA A 20 7.07 -10.57 -5.46
N GLU A 21 6.94 -10.66 -6.79
CA GLU A 21 7.87 -10.02 -7.73
C GLU A 21 7.85 -8.49 -7.62
N LEU A 22 6.66 -7.90 -7.48
CA LEU A 22 6.49 -6.46 -7.27
C LEU A 22 7.22 -6.01 -6.00
N PHE A 23 6.99 -6.70 -4.88
CA PHE A 23 7.62 -6.35 -3.61
C PHE A 23 9.14 -6.60 -3.63
N ALA A 24 9.62 -7.67 -4.26
CA ALA A 24 11.05 -7.91 -4.44
C ALA A 24 11.74 -6.79 -5.23
N ARG A 25 11.08 -6.30 -6.29
CA ARG A 25 11.57 -5.14 -7.06
C ARG A 25 11.58 -3.87 -6.21
N LEU A 26 10.49 -3.57 -5.52
CA LEU A 26 10.37 -2.37 -4.69
C LEU A 26 11.36 -2.34 -3.52
N ALA A 27 11.69 -3.51 -2.94
CA ALA A 27 12.68 -3.63 -1.87
C ALA A 27 14.10 -3.24 -2.30
N THR A 28 14.42 -3.36 -3.60
CA THR A 28 15.74 -2.99 -4.15
C THR A 28 15.73 -1.62 -4.80
N THR A 29 14.64 -1.23 -5.46
CA THR A 29 14.50 0.05 -6.14
C THR A 29 13.09 0.60 -5.98
N HIS A 30 12.97 1.69 -5.21
CA HIS A 30 11.73 2.44 -5.05
C HIS A 30 11.95 3.92 -5.40
N ARG A 31 11.27 4.40 -6.44
CA ARG A 31 11.33 5.80 -6.92
C ARG A 31 9.93 6.25 -7.38
N PRO A 32 9.01 6.54 -6.44
CA PRO A 32 7.67 7.01 -6.79
C PRO A 32 7.78 8.37 -7.50
N ARG A 33 6.94 8.59 -8.51
CA ARG A 33 6.95 9.82 -9.33
C ARG A 33 5.91 10.85 -8.89
N THR A 34 5.00 10.46 -8.01
CA THR A 34 3.83 11.25 -7.61
C THR A 34 3.77 11.36 -6.09
N LEU A 35 3.70 12.60 -5.59
CA LEU A 35 3.38 12.91 -4.21
C LEU A 35 1.87 13.15 -4.08
N PHE A 36 1.22 12.44 -3.15
CA PHE A 36 -0.16 12.67 -2.77
C PHE A 36 -0.22 13.23 -1.34
N VAL A 37 -0.72 14.45 -1.18
CA VAL A 37 -0.96 15.06 0.15
C VAL A 37 -2.46 15.01 0.41
N GLY A 38 -2.86 14.26 1.43
CA GLY A 38 -4.26 13.95 1.72
C GLY A 38 -4.66 14.13 3.18
N CYS A 39 -5.96 14.00 3.44
CA CYS A 39 -6.53 14.09 4.78
C CYS A 39 -6.33 12.77 5.56
N SER A 40 -6.19 12.87 6.89
CA SER A 40 -6.18 11.72 7.82
C SER A 40 -7.54 11.03 7.98
N ASP A 41 -8.61 11.55 7.37
CA ASP A 41 -9.91 10.89 7.32
C ASP A 41 -9.78 9.47 6.77
N ALA A 42 -10.14 8.46 7.55
CA ALA A 42 -9.96 7.04 7.24
C ALA A 42 -10.67 6.58 5.95
N ARG A 43 -11.63 7.36 5.44
CA ARG A 43 -12.34 7.08 4.18
C ARG A 43 -11.54 7.50 2.94
N VAL A 44 -10.51 8.33 3.10
CA VAL A 44 -9.64 8.78 2.02
C VAL A 44 -8.43 7.88 1.94
N VAL A 45 -8.51 6.85 1.10
CA VAL A 45 -7.41 5.90 0.82
C VAL A 45 -6.88 6.17 -0.60
N PRO A 46 -5.75 6.88 -0.76
CA PRO A 46 -5.30 7.38 -2.07
C PRO A 46 -5.11 6.29 -3.13
N GLU A 47 -4.49 5.18 -2.76
CA GLU A 47 -4.23 4.04 -3.64
C GLU A 47 -5.54 3.41 -4.14
N LEU A 48 -6.55 3.30 -3.27
CA LEU A 48 -7.87 2.80 -3.62
C LEU A 48 -8.59 3.75 -4.60
N ILE A 49 -8.58 5.05 -4.32
CA ILE A 49 -9.32 6.04 -5.14
C ILE A 49 -8.65 6.23 -6.51
N THR A 50 -7.33 6.15 -6.58
CA THR A 50 -6.56 6.41 -7.82
C THR A 50 -6.20 5.14 -8.60
N GLN A 51 -6.60 3.97 -8.11
CA GLN A 51 -6.33 2.65 -8.70
C GLN A 51 -4.82 2.44 -8.91
N ARG A 52 -4.04 2.69 -7.86
CA ARG A 52 -2.58 2.58 -7.89
C ARG A 52 -2.09 1.39 -7.08
N GLU A 53 -1.02 0.80 -7.58
CA GLU A 53 -0.30 -0.30 -6.93
C GLU A 53 0.64 0.22 -5.83
N PRO A 54 1.02 -0.64 -4.86
CA PRO A 54 2.02 -0.30 -3.86
C PRO A 54 3.30 0.24 -4.52
N GLY A 55 3.80 1.35 -3.98
CA GLY A 55 5.03 1.99 -4.45
C GLY A 55 4.88 2.98 -5.60
N GLU A 56 3.70 3.12 -6.21
CA GLU A 56 3.46 4.13 -7.26
C GLU A 56 3.26 5.55 -6.71
N LEU A 57 2.68 5.66 -5.50
CA LEU A 57 2.45 6.92 -4.80
C LEU A 57 3.40 7.07 -3.61
N PHE A 58 3.83 8.30 -3.35
CA PHE A 58 4.38 8.71 -2.07
C PHE A 58 3.29 9.51 -1.33
N VAL A 59 2.78 9.00 -0.22
CA VAL A 59 1.59 9.56 0.45
C VAL A 59 1.98 10.26 1.74
N ILE A 60 1.49 11.49 1.94
CA ILE A 60 1.51 12.22 3.21
C ILE A 60 0.06 12.44 3.64
N ARG A 61 -0.26 12.11 4.90
CA ARG A 61 -1.58 12.35 5.49
C ARG A 61 -1.44 13.27 6.70
N THR A 62 -2.31 14.28 6.78
CA THR A 62 -2.34 15.31 7.84
C THR A 62 -3.69 15.43 8.50
#